data_AF-A0A9P9P2A0-F1
#
_entry.id   AF-A0A9P9P2A0-F1
#
_cell.length_a   1.000
_cell.length_b   1.000
_cell.length_c   1.000
_cell.angle_alpha   90.00
_cell.angle_beta   90.00
_cell.angle_gamma   90.00
#
_symmetry.space_group_name_H-M   'P 1'
#
loop_
_entity.id
_entity.type
_entity.pdbx_description
1 polymer ?
#
loop_
_entity_poly.entity_id
_entity_poly.type
_entity_poly.pdbx_seq_one_letter_code
_entity_poly.pdbx_strand_id
1 'polypeptide(L)' 'MPPKRKNNDTSADTSRPDKKAKVIKKTKKAPPAATDDVYTSQQKSAITQFISFTQLDRNTAIRVLKSHNWDAQTAVNA' A
#
# COMPACT_ATOMS: atom_id res chain seq x y z
N MET A 1 -25.91 19.58 -31.02
CA MET A 1 -25.72 20.03 -29.62
C MET A 1 -27.02 19.80 -28.86
N PRO A 2 -27.06 19.56 -27.53
CA PRO A 2 -26.03 19.22 -26.52
C PRO A 2 -26.53 18.04 -25.60
N PRO A 3 -25.91 17.73 -24.43
CA PRO A 3 -25.94 16.42 -23.76
C PRO A 3 -27.02 16.27 -22.67
N LYS A 4 -27.27 15.04 -22.19
CA LYS A 4 -27.96 14.81 -20.91
C LYS A 4 -27.18 13.85 -20.01
N ARG A 5 -26.62 14.43 -18.94
CA ARG A 5 -26.07 13.78 -17.74
C ARG A 5 -27.23 13.17 -16.93
N LYS A 6 -27.07 12.00 -16.29
CA LYS A 6 -27.74 11.73 -15.01
C LYS A 6 -27.13 10.50 -14.28
N ASN A 7 -26.58 10.82 -13.11
CA ASN A 7 -26.60 10.11 -11.82
C ASN A 7 -25.99 8.71 -11.64
N ASN A 8 -24.88 8.74 -10.91
CA ASN A 8 -24.56 8.00 -9.69
C ASN A 8 -25.73 7.28 -8.97
N ASP A 9 -25.59 5.96 -8.75
CA ASP A 9 -26.05 5.19 -7.58
C ASP A 9 -25.25 3.86 -7.57
N THR A 10 -24.28 3.69 -6.67
CA THR A 10 -24.40 3.03 -5.35
C THR A 10 -24.31 1.49 -5.41
N SER A 11 -23.23 1.01 -4.80
CA SER A 11 -23.09 -0.25 -4.04
C SER A 11 -22.92 -1.61 -4.73
N ALA A 12 -21.72 -2.16 -4.45
CA ALA A 12 -21.45 -3.50 -3.94
C ALA A 12 -22.01 -4.70 -4.73
N ASP A 13 -21.12 -5.37 -5.47
CA ASP A 13 -21.27 -6.80 -5.75
C ASP A 13 -19.89 -7.47 -5.88
N THR A 14 -19.55 -8.25 -4.85
CA THR A 14 -19.01 -9.60 -4.91
C THR A 14 -17.79 -9.91 -5.79
N SER A 15 -16.64 -10.05 -5.12
CA SER A 15 -15.63 -11.11 -5.29
C SER A 15 -15.41 -11.68 -6.69
N ARG A 16 -14.35 -11.21 -7.38
CA ARG A 16 -13.63 -12.04 -8.37
C ARG A 16 -12.24 -11.49 -8.69
N PRO A 17 -11.13 -12.07 -8.19
CA PRO A 17 -9.83 -11.87 -8.82
C PRO A 17 -9.68 -12.94 -9.92
N ASP A 18 -9.98 -12.56 -11.16
CA ASP A 18 -9.53 -13.34 -12.32
C ASP A 18 -8.01 -13.11 -12.52
N LYS A 19 -7.35 -14.16 -12.98
CA LYS A 19 -5.90 -14.33 -12.99
C LYS A 19 -5.23 -13.52 -14.09
N LYS A 20 -3.89 -13.45 -13.96
CA LYS A 20 -2.82 -13.07 -14.91
C LYS A 20 -2.39 -11.60 -14.76
N ALA A 21 -1.15 -11.23 -14.44
CA ALA A 21 0.15 -11.89 -14.32
C ALA A 21 0.91 -11.11 -13.21
N LYS A 22 1.91 -11.62 -12.48
CA LYS A 22 3.17 -12.16 -12.93
C LYS A 22 3.87 -12.74 -11.70
N VAL A 23 4.28 -13.99 -11.80
CA VAL A 23 5.06 -14.69 -10.78
C VAL A 23 6.39 -13.94 -10.56
N ILE A 24 6.54 -13.27 -9.42
CA ILE A 24 7.85 -12.84 -8.93
C ILE A 24 8.21 -13.78 -7.78
N LYS A 25 8.77 -14.93 -8.15
CA LYS A 25 9.58 -15.73 -7.24
C LYS A 25 10.85 -14.92 -6.95
N LYS A 26 11.01 -14.43 -5.72
CA LYS A 26 12.32 -14.11 -5.16
C LYS A 26 12.45 -14.78 -3.80
N THR A 27 12.94 -16.01 -3.83
CA THR A 27 13.77 -16.59 -2.79
C THR A 27 14.87 -15.61 -2.40
N LYS A 28 14.83 -15.06 -1.19
CA LYS A 28 16.04 -14.65 -0.48
C LYS A 28 15.91 -15.08 0.98
N LYS A 29 16.55 -16.21 1.26
CA LYS A 29 17.07 -16.62 2.56
C LYS A 29 17.60 -15.39 3.29
N ALA A 30 16.99 -15.06 4.43
CA ALA A 30 17.48 -14.00 5.30
C ALA A 30 18.79 -14.44 5.97
N PRO A 31 19.88 -13.65 5.91
CA PRO A 31 20.96 -13.75 6.87
C PRO A 31 20.66 -12.88 8.11
N PRO A 32 21.21 -13.23 9.29
CA PRO A 32 20.89 -12.59 10.55
C PRO A 32 21.72 -11.32 10.81
N ALA A 33 21.06 -10.36 11.46
CA ALA A 33 21.59 -9.27 12.30
C ALA A 33 22.74 -8.39 11.76
N ALA A 34 22.40 -7.15 11.37
CA ALA A 34 23.26 -5.99 11.56
C ALA A 34 22.39 -4.75 11.79
N THR A 35 22.62 -4.09 12.91
CA THR A 35 21.91 -2.94 13.46
C THR A 35 22.15 -1.69 12.64
N ASP A 36 21.24 -1.42 11.72
CA ASP A 36 20.82 -0.09 11.29
C ASP A 36 19.41 -0.33 10.74
N ASP A 37 18.43 0.53 11.05
CA ASP A 37 17.04 0.42 10.58
C ASP A 37 16.94 0.61 9.06
N VAL A 38 17.62 -0.23 8.29
CA VAL A 38 17.60 -0.26 6.85
C VAL A 38 16.29 -0.93 6.47
N TYR A 39 15.28 -0.09 6.26
CA TYR A 39 14.00 -0.51 5.74
C TYR A 39 14.17 -1.40 4.50
N THR A 40 13.41 -2.49 4.45
CA THR A 40 13.35 -3.32 3.25
C THR A 40 12.81 -2.50 2.09
N SER A 41 13.03 -2.96 0.85
CA SER A 41 12.50 -2.27 -0.34
C SER A 41 10.99 -2.06 -0.27
N GLN A 42 10.26 -3.02 0.31
CA GLN A 42 8.80 -2.94 0.49
C GLN A 42 8.43 -1.84 1.49
N GLN A 43 9.13 -1.78 2.62
CA GLN A 43 8.88 -0.78 3.65
C GLN A 43 9.17 0.63 3.13
N LYS A 44 10.26 0.80 2.36
CA LYS A 44 10.58 2.07 1.70
C LYS A 44 9.48 2.51 0.74
N SER A 45 8.96 1.60 -0.10
CA SER A 45 7.84 1.95 -0.98
C SER A 45 6.58 2.31 -0.20
N ALA A 46 6.26 1.58 0.87
CA ALA A 46 5.09 1.86 1.69
C ALA A 46 5.20 3.22 2.39
N ILE A 47 6.37 3.55 2.94
CA ILE A 47 6.65 4.87 3.55
C ILE A 47 6.42 5.98 2.53
N THR A 48 7.00 5.88 1.34
CA THR A 48 6.85 6.91 0.30
C THR A 48 5.39 7.06 -0.14
N GLN A 49 4.67 5.94 -0.34
CA GLN A 49 3.25 5.97 -0.73
C GLN A 49 2.40 6.61 0.37
N PHE A 50 2.56 6.18 1.62
CA PHE A 50 1.79 6.69 2.75
C PHE A 50 2.00 8.20 2.95
N ILE A 51 3.25 8.68 2.88
CA ILE A 51 3.57 10.11 2.98
C ILE A 51 2.93 10.88 1.81
N SER A 52 2.92 10.33 0.60
CA SER A 52 2.31 11.00 -0.56
C SER A 52 0.81 11.23 -0.38
N PHE A 53 0.11 10.36 0.34
CA PHE A 53 -1.34 10.47 0.55
C PHE A 53 -1.68 11.31 1.79
N THR A 54 -0.97 11.10 2.89
CA THR A 54 -1.29 11.71 4.18
C THR A 54 -0.54 13.01 4.45
N GLN A 55 0.53 13.28 3.69
CA GLN A 55 1.45 14.41 3.88
C GLN A 55 2.10 14.45 5.28
N LEU A 56 2.06 13.32 6.01
CA LEU A 56 2.68 13.21 7.33
C LEU A 56 4.20 13.07 7.22
N ASP A 57 4.87 13.38 8.33
CA ASP A 57 6.31 13.19 8.42
C ASP A 57 6.70 11.71 8.35
N ARG A 58 7.93 11.45 7.93
CA ARG A 58 8.45 10.08 7.78
C ARG A 58 8.39 9.28 9.08
N ASN A 59 8.70 9.86 10.23
CA ASN A 59 8.75 9.14 11.50
C ASN A 59 7.36 8.73 11.98
N THR A 60 6.36 9.58 11.75
CA THR A 60 4.95 9.28 12.01
C THR A 60 4.44 8.24 11.02
N ALA A 61 4.77 8.35 9.73
CA ALA A 61 4.44 7.34 8.72
C ALA A 61 4.98 5.95 9.09
N ILE A 62 6.23 5.87 9.57
CA ILE A 62 6.84 4.62 10.05
C ILE A 62 6.06 4.05 11.23
N ARG A 63 5.68 4.88 12.21
CA ARG A 63 4.93 4.43 13.38
C ARG A 63 3.57 3.83 13.00
N VAL A 64 2.85 4.47 12.09
CA VAL A 64 1.56 3.97 11.59
C VAL A 64 1.77 2.70 10.75
N LEU A 65 2.69 2.71 9.79
CA LEU A 65 2.93 1.53 8.95
C LEU A 65 3.35 0.29 9.76
N LYS A 66 4.03 0.46 10.90
CA LYS A 66 4.35 -0.66 11.80
C LYS A 66 3.10 -1.34 12.39
N SER A 67 2.03 -0.60 12.70
CA SER A 67 0.77 -1.19 13.17
C SER A 67 -0.07 -1.80 12.04
N HIS A 68 0.17 -1.38 10.81
CA HIS A 68 -0.56 -1.85 9.62
C HIS A 68 0.28 -2.82 8.75
N ASN A 69 1.22 -3.56 9.36
CA ASN A 69 2.02 -4.58 8.67
C ASN A 69 2.76 -4.06 7.41
N TRP A 70 3.11 -2.78 7.38
CA TRP A 70 3.71 -2.06 6.25
C TRP A 70 2.83 -1.98 4.99
N ASP A 71 1.51 -2.05 5.17
CA ASP A 71 0.53 -1.81 4.12
C ASP A 71 0.09 -0.34 4.11
N ALA A 72 0.54 0.39 3.09
CA ALA A 72 0.20 1.80 2.92
C ALA A 72 -1.30 2.03 2.65
N GLN A 73 -1.96 1.13 1.91
CA GLN A 73 -3.37 1.28 1.57
C GLN A 73 -4.24 1.05 2.80
N THR A 74 -3.94 0.01 3.57
CA THR A 74 -4.65 -0.24 4.83
C THR A 74 -4.41 0.91 5.82
N ALA A 75 -3.19 1.43 5.91
CA ALA A 75 -2.86 2.53 6.81
C ALA A 75 -3.51 3.88 6.45
N VAL A 76 -3.67 4.20 5.16
CA VAL A 76 -4.32 5.47 4.73
C VAL A 76 -5.83 5.46 5.01
N ASN A 77 -6.44 4.28 5.01
CA ASN A 77 -7.89 4.10 5.26
C ASN A 77 -8.22 3.79 6.72
N ALA A 78 -7.21 3.73 7.60
CA ALA A 78 -7.37 3.56 9.04
C ALA A 78 -7.57 4.92 9.73
#